data_AF-A0A2E7SR82-F1
#
_entry.id   AF-A0A2E7SR82-F1
#
_cell.length_a   1.000
_cell.length_b   1.000
_cell.length_c   1.000
_cell.angle_alpha   90.00
_cell.angle_beta   90.00
_cell.angle_gamma   90.00
#
_symmetry.space_group_name_H-M   'P 1'
#
loop_
_entity.id
_entity.type
_entity.pdbx_description
1 polymer ?
#
loop_
_entity_poly.entity_id
_entity_poly.type
_entity_poly.pdbx_seq_one_letter_code
_entity_poly.pdbx_strand_id
1 'polypeptide(L)'
;KKAKRKKLDHFHHRLTMDGDSRTEDAMHDLRSLRDAFRKLNVIAPNLNRAMIDEIQERAEELFQQCVSSLEKSLQLWKTADSLASDVAKKPILDQREKLVSEVVGTVEHMSKTLAAVQGITSKTEGDLRLQQLRGELDQSLEVAKKVEQRVDSMLTGGSLQNLTQINKS
;
A
#
# COMPACT_ATOMS: atom_id res chain seq x y z
N LYS A 1 5.43 11.65 17.88
CA LYS A 1 5.42 10.16 17.71
C LYS A 1 4.11 9.50 18.20
N LYS A 2 3.59 9.75 19.42
CA LYS A 2 2.35 9.12 19.94
C LYS A 2 1.06 9.42 19.13
N ALA A 3 0.86 10.67 18.66
CA ALA A 3 -0.34 11.05 17.91
C ALA A 3 -0.47 10.33 16.55
N LYS A 4 0.65 10.11 15.83
CA LYS A 4 0.66 9.37 14.56
C LYS A 4 0.25 7.89 14.76
N ARG A 5 0.70 7.27 15.86
CA ARG A 5 0.32 5.88 16.20
C ARG A 5 -1.18 5.76 16.48
N LYS A 6 -1.73 6.64 17.30
CA LYS A 6 -3.18 6.67 17.60
C LYS A 6 -4.04 6.85 16.34
N LYS A 7 -3.61 7.71 15.39
CA LYS A 7 -4.31 7.87 14.10
C LYS A 7 -4.30 6.59 13.28
N LEU A 8 -3.16 5.91 13.21
CA LEU A 8 -3.03 4.64 12.50
C LEU A 8 -3.87 3.53 13.17
N ASP A 9 -3.94 3.47 14.50
CA ASP A 9 -4.75 2.48 15.22
C ASP A 9 -6.23 2.71 14.99
N HIS A 10 -6.66 3.96 15.01
CA HIS A 10 -8.03 4.33 14.65
C HIS A 10 -8.33 4.01 13.18
N PHE A 11 -7.38 4.21 12.27
CA PHE A 11 -7.54 3.85 10.87
C PHE A 11 -7.66 2.33 10.68
N HIS A 12 -6.80 1.54 11.32
CA HIS A 12 -6.86 0.08 11.29
C HIS A 12 -8.23 -0.43 11.78
N HIS A 13 -8.75 0.10 12.88
CA HIS A 13 -10.09 -0.27 13.34
C HIS A 13 -11.19 0.07 12.33
N ARG A 14 -11.07 1.20 11.61
CA ARG A 14 -12.04 1.59 10.58
C ARG A 14 -12.02 0.68 9.34
N LEU A 15 -10.93 -0.02 9.06
CA LEU A 15 -10.87 -0.96 7.93
C LEU A 15 -11.81 -2.16 8.16
N THR A 16 -11.99 -2.59 9.41
CA THR A 16 -12.96 -3.67 9.76
C THR A 16 -14.41 -3.36 9.35
N MET A 17 -14.74 -2.09 9.13
CA MET A 17 -16.11 -1.65 8.81
C MET A 17 -16.51 -2.00 7.37
N ASP A 18 -15.57 -2.22 6.46
CA ASP A 18 -15.89 -2.50 5.05
C ASP A 18 -16.20 -3.97 4.75
N GLY A 19 -16.03 -4.84 5.76
CA GLY A 19 -16.32 -6.27 5.67
C GLY A 19 -15.31 -7.09 4.86
N ASP A 20 -14.20 -6.49 4.42
CA ASP A 20 -13.15 -7.14 3.64
C ASP A 20 -11.90 -7.35 4.49
N SER A 21 -11.75 -8.57 5.02
CA SER A 21 -10.64 -8.92 5.91
C SER A 21 -9.27 -8.66 5.30
N ARG A 22 -9.14 -8.69 3.96
CA ARG A 22 -7.87 -8.42 3.26
C ARG A 22 -7.33 -7.03 3.58
N THR A 23 -8.20 -6.04 3.84
CA THR A 23 -7.77 -4.68 4.15
C THR A 23 -7.15 -4.59 5.56
N GLU A 24 -7.75 -5.28 6.53
CA GLU A 24 -7.24 -5.39 7.90
C GLU A 24 -5.95 -6.20 7.94
N ASP A 25 -5.94 -7.37 7.32
CA ASP A 25 -4.80 -8.28 7.24
C ASP A 25 -3.60 -7.57 6.59
N ALA A 26 -3.79 -6.93 5.44
CA ALA A 26 -2.74 -6.17 4.78
C ALA A 26 -2.21 -5.02 5.66
N MET A 27 -3.09 -4.31 6.39
CA MET A 27 -2.66 -3.25 7.31
C MET A 27 -1.86 -3.80 8.49
N HIS A 28 -2.21 -5.00 8.99
CA HIS A 28 -1.45 -5.70 10.02
C HIS A 28 -0.05 -6.05 9.51
N ASP A 29 0.03 -6.70 8.35
CA ASP A 29 1.28 -7.15 7.75
C ASP A 29 2.19 -5.98 7.37
N LEU A 30 1.65 -4.90 6.80
CA LEU A 30 2.39 -3.66 6.52
C LEU A 30 3.08 -3.09 7.76
N ARG A 31 2.41 -3.13 8.93
CA ARG A 31 3.01 -2.67 10.19
C ARG A 31 4.17 -3.57 10.61
N SER A 32 3.97 -4.88 10.54
CA SER A 32 4.97 -5.88 10.88
C SER A 32 6.20 -5.80 9.96
N LEU A 33 5.97 -5.70 8.65
CA LEU A 33 7.02 -5.54 7.63
C LEU A 33 7.81 -4.25 7.84
N ARG A 34 7.14 -3.10 7.99
CA ARG A 34 7.82 -1.82 8.25
C ARG A 34 8.70 -1.89 9.49
N ASP A 35 8.22 -2.51 10.56
CA ASP A 35 8.98 -2.65 11.79
C ASP A 35 10.16 -3.64 11.64
N ALA A 36 10.05 -4.64 10.77
CA ALA A 36 11.14 -5.53 10.40
C ALA A 36 12.21 -4.82 9.53
N PHE A 37 11.81 -4.07 8.50
CA PHE A 37 12.73 -3.27 7.68
C PHE A 37 13.51 -2.25 8.53
N ARG A 38 12.85 -1.60 9.50
CA ARG A 38 13.51 -0.69 10.47
C ARG A 38 14.55 -1.37 11.37
N LYS A 39 14.46 -2.69 11.53
CA LYS A 39 15.40 -3.49 12.32
C LYS A 39 16.50 -4.13 11.47
N LEU A 40 16.55 -3.88 10.16
CA LEU A 40 17.58 -4.44 9.27
C LEU A 40 19.01 -4.14 9.74
N ASN A 41 19.24 -2.95 10.28
CA ASN A 41 20.54 -2.57 10.86
C ASN A 41 20.94 -3.42 12.08
N VAL A 42 19.98 -3.98 12.82
CA VAL A 42 20.21 -4.87 13.96
C VAL A 42 20.43 -6.32 13.48
N ILE A 43 19.69 -6.73 12.45
CA ILE A 43 19.74 -8.11 11.91
C ILE A 43 20.98 -8.30 11.04
N ALA A 44 21.42 -7.25 10.33
CA ALA A 44 22.53 -7.30 9.39
C ALA A 44 23.54 -6.14 9.64
N PRO A 45 24.16 -6.06 10.83
CA PRO A 45 25.01 -4.93 11.23
C PRO A 45 26.30 -4.81 10.40
N ASN A 46 26.70 -5.88 9.69
CA ASN A 46 27.92 -5.94 8.91
C ASN A 46 27.77 -5.50 7.45
N LEU A 47 26.53 -5.23 7.00
CA LEU A 47 26.22 -4.82 5.63
C LEU A 47 26.33 -3.31 5.45
N ASN A 48 26.29 -2.85 4.20
CA ASN A 48 26.39 -1.43 3.86
C ASN A 48 25.27 -0.60 4.52
N ARG A 49 25.66 0.21 5.50
CA ARG A 49 24.73 1.07 6.28
C ARG A 49 23.98 2.09 5.43
N ALA A 50 24.64 2.69 4.44
CA ALA A 50 23.97 3.65 3.55
C ALA A 50 22.86 2.96 2.74
N MET A 51 23.12 1.75 2.26
CA MET A 51 22.11 0.95 1.54
C MET A 51 20.96 0.54 2.47
N ILE A 52 21.25 0.16 3.73
CA ILE A 52 20.21 -0.14 4.72
C ILE A 52 19.33 1.09 4.98
N ASP A 53 19.92 2.27 5.14
CA ASP A 53 19.18 3.52 5.38
C ASP A 53 18.26 3.84 4.17
N GLU A 54 18.74 3.67 2.93
CA GLU A 54 17.92 3.83 1.72
C GLU A 54 16.75 2.82 1.66
N ILE A 55 17.01 1.55 1.98
CA ILE A 55 15.97 0.52 2.05
C ILE A 55 14.91 0.87 3.09
N GLN A 56 15.33 1.37 4.26
CA GLN A 56 14.41 1.78 5.32
C GLN A 56 13.53 2.96 4.89
N GLU A 57 14.10 3.92 4.18
CA GLU A 57 13.34 5.04 3.60
C GLU A 57 12.32 4.56 2.57
N ARG A 58 12.73 3.69 1.64
CA ARG A 58 11.84 3.12 0.61
C ARG A 58 10.72 2.27 1.21
N ALA A 59 11.02 1.46 2.21
CA ALA A 59 10.01 0.69 2.93
C ALA A 59 9.02 1.59 3.69
N GLU A 60 9.47 2.73 4.22
CA GLU A 60 8.57 3.73 4.82
C GLU A 60 7.69 4.41 3.78
N GLU A 61 8.25 4.84 2.65
CA GLU A 61 7.49 5.43 1.54
C GLU A 61 6.40 4.48 1.04
N LEU A 62 6.76 3.21 0.82
CA LEU A 62 5.84 2.17 0.37
C LEU A 62 4.75 1.92 1.42
N PHE A 63 5.10 1.88 2.71
CA PHE A 63 4.13 1.79 3.80
C PHE A 63 3.12 2.96 3.75
N GLN A 64 3.58 4.20 3.61
CA GLN A 64 2.69 5.37 3.55
C GLN A 64 1.77 5.30 2.31
N GLN A 65 2.32 4.87 1.18
CA GLN A 65 1.57 4.71 -0.07
C GLN A 65 0.44 3.68 0.08
N CYS A 66 0.74 2.50 0.65
CA CYS A 66 -0.28 1.48 0.88
C CYS A 66 -1.35 1.94 1.90
N VAL A 67 -0.96 2.69 2.93
CA VAL A 67 -1.93 3.31 3.86
C VAL A 67 -2.86 4.27 3.12
N SER A 68 -2.33 5.10 2.21
CA SER A 68 -3.15 5.99 1.35
C SER A 68 -4.14 5.19 0.49
N SER A 69 -3.65 4.13 -0.19
CA SER A 69 -4.49 3.24 -1.00
C SER A 69 -5.62 2.60 -0.17
N LEU A 70 -5.34 2.13 1.05
CA LEU A 70 -6.36 1.57 1.95
C LEU A 70 -7.33 2.64 2.49
N GLU A 71 -6.88 3.86 2.75
CA GLU A 71 -7.76 4.97 3.15
C GLU A 71 -8.77 5.29 2.03
N LYS A 72 -8.28 5.30 0.80
CA LYS A 72 -9.08 5.54 -0.40
C LYS A 72 -10.02 4.38 -0.72
N SER A 73 -9.59 3.13 -0.56
CA SER A 73 -10.46 1.96 -0.74
C SER A 73 -11.65 1.99 0.24
N LEU A 74 -11.42 2.40 1.49
CA LEU A 74 -12.46 2.60 2.49
C LEU A 74 -13.40 3.76 2.12
N GLN A 75 -12.90 4.84 1.54
CA GLN A 75 -13.74 5.93 1.03
C GLN A 75 -14.63 5.47 -0.13
N LEU A 76 -14.08 4.71 -1.09
CA LEU A 76 -14.84 4.14 -2.21
C LEU A 76 -15.94 3.20 -1.70
N TRP A 77 -15.64 2.36 -0.70
CA TRP A 77 -16.66 1.51 -0.06
C TRP A 77 -17.80 2.34 0.54
N LYS A 78 -17.50 3.38 1.32
CA LYS A 78 -18.53 4.27 1.90
C LYS A 78 -19.39 4.95 0.84
N THR A 79 -18.76 5.38 -0.25
CA THR A 79 -19.50 5.98 -1.38
C THR A 79 -20.43 4.95 -2.00
N ALA A 80 -19.95 3.74 -2.29
CA ALA A 80 -20.79 2.66 -2.84
C ALA A 80 -21.92 2.26 -1.88
N ASP A 81 -21.66 2.16 -0.58
CA ASP A 81 -22.66 1.84 0.45
C ASP A 81 -23.79 2.88 0.52
N SER A 82 -23.47 4.16 0.30
CA SER A 82 -24.46 5.24 0.27
C SER A 82 -25.36 5.28 -0.97
N LEU A 83 -25.02 4.53 -2.03
CA LEU A 83 -25.78 4.51 -3.28
C LEU A 83 -26.89 3.45 -3.23
N ALA A 84 -28.05 3.75 -3.82
CA ALA A 84 -29.16 2.80 -3.91
C ALA A 84 -29.03 1.82 -5.10
N SER A 85 -28.36 2.24 -6.19
CA SER A 85 -28.31 1.48 -7.45
C SER A 85 -27.05 0.63 -7.55
N ASP A 86 -27.22 -0.68 -7.75
CA ASP A 86 -26.10 -1.61 -7.96
C ASP A 86 -25.31 -1.29 -9.24
N VAL A 87 -25.96 -0.73 -10.26
CA VAL A 87 -25.28 -0.27 -11.48
C VAL A 87 -24.32 0.88 -11.18
N ALA A 88 -24.70 1.78 -10.28
CA ALA A 88 -23.85 2.89 -9.85
C ALA A 88 -22.74 2.45 -8.88
N LYS A 89 -23.00 1.43 -8.05
CA LYS A 89 -22.01 0.84 -7.13
C LYS A 89 -20.88 0.13 -7.87
N LYS A 90 -21.22 -0.64 -8.91
CA LYS A 90 -20.29 -1.52 -9.61
C LYS A 90 -18.95 -0.87 -9.99
N PRO A 91 -18.90 0.26 -10.72
CA PRO A 91 -17.62 0.88 -11.08
C PRO A 91 -16.80 1.36 -9.87
N ILE A 92 -17.44 1.75 -8.77
CA ILE A 92 -16.77 2.19 -7.54
C ILE A 92 -16.15 1.00 -6.81
N LEU A 93 -16.89 -0.11 -6.71
CA LEU A 93 -16.40 -1.34 -6.11
C LEU A 93 -15.28 -1.97 -6.95
N ASP A 94 -15.36 -1.91 -8.28
CA ASP A 94 -14.27 -2.36 -9.18
C ASP A 94 -12.99 -1.53 -8.98
N GLN A 95 -13.10 -0.23 -8.69
CA GLN A 95 -11.95 0.61 -8.34
C GLN A 95 -11.39 0.28 -6.96
N ARG A 96 -12.27 0.05 -5.97
CA ARG A 96 -11.88 -0.41 -4.63
C ARG A 96 -11.07 -1.70 -4.73
N GLU A 97 -11.55 -2.67 -5.50
CA GLU A 97 -10.90 -3.97 -5.68
C GLU A 97 -9.48 -3.83 -6.24
N LYS A 98 -9.27 -2.92 -7.20
CA LYS A 98 -7.92 -2.66 -7.76
C LYS A 98 -6.95 -2.14 -6.70
N LEU A 99 -7.40 -1.24 -5.82
CA LEU A 99 -6.57 -0.72 -4.73
C LEU A 99 -6.27 -1.82 -3.70
N VAL A 100 -7.27 -2.58 -3.28
CA VAL A 100 -7.07 -3.66 -2.29
C VAL A 100 -6.12 -4.73 -2.85
N SER A 101 -6.33 -5.18 -4.09
CA SER A 101 -5.47 -6.16 -4.75
C SER A 101 -4.03 -5.66 -4.91
N GLU A 102 -3.83 -4.38 -5.22
CA GLU A 102 -2.49 -3.79 -5.30
C GLU A 102 -1.79 -3.81 -3.94
N VAL A 103 -2.46 -3.38 -2.88
CA VAL A 103 -1.87 -3.38 -1.53
C VAL A 103 -1.50 -4.79 -1.08
N VAL A 104 -2.37 -5.77 -1.30
CA VAL A 104 -2.08 -7.18 -0.99
C VAL A 104 -0.86 -7.68 -1.77
N GLY A 105 -0.80 -7.41 -3.08
CA GLY A 105 0.36 -7.78 -3.90
C GLY A 105 1.66 -7.11 -3.44
N THR A 106 1.60 -5.85 -3.03
CA THR A 106 2.74 -5.12 -2.47
C THR A 106 3.21 -5.73 -1.15
N VAL A 107 2.30 -6.12 -0.25
CA VAL A 107 2.62 -6.82 1.01
C VAL A 107 3.30 -8.17 0.76
N GLU A 108 2.78 -8.95 -0.18
CA GLU A 108 3.38 -10.23 -0.57
C GLU A 108 4.80 -10.04 -1.12
N HIS A 109 4.99 -9.02 -1.97
CA HIS A 109 6.30 -8.72 -2.54
C HIS A 109 7.28 -8.33 -1.44
N MET A 110 6.94 -7.35 -0.61
CA MET A 110 7.76 -6.92 0.53
C MET A 110 8.13 -8.08 1.46
N SER A 111 7.21 -9.02 1.71
CA SER A 111 7.45 -10.20 2.54
C SER A 111 8.51 -11.13 1.92
N LYS A 112 8.41 -11.41 0.62
CA LYS A 112 9.40 -12.23 -0.12
C LYS A 112 10.77 -11.56 -0.14
N THR A 113 10.79 -10.26 -0.44
CA THR A 113 11.94 -9.37 -0.49
C THR A 113 12.66 -9.36 0.88
N LEU A 114 11.92 -9.24 1.99
CA LEU A 114 12.48 -9.33 3.35
C LEU A 114 13.04 -10.71 3.69
N ALA A 115 12.33 -11.80 3.34
CA ALA A 115 12.79 -13.16 3.59
C ALA A 115 14.13 -13.48 2.89
N ALA A 116 14.34 -12.93 1.69
CA ALA A 116 15.59 -13.10 0.94
C ALA A 116 16.82 -12.51 1.67
N VAL A 117 16.63 -11.53 2.57
CA VAL A 117 17.72 -10.92 3.36
C VAL A 117 18.05 -11.74 4.61
N GLN A 118 17.10 -12.51 5.14
CA GLN A 118 17.31 -13.34 6.34
C GLN A 118 18.24 -14.54 6.08
N GLY A 119 18.49 -14.90 4.81
CA GLY A 119 19.37 -15.99 4.41
C GLY A 119 20.83 -15.61 4.10
N ILE A 120 21.22 -14.35 4.31
CA ILE A 120 22.57 -13.86 3.95
C ILE A 120 23.61 -14.40 4.95
N THR A 121 24.63 -15.09 4.43
CA THR A 121 25.72 -15.66 5.24
C THR A 121 27.06 -14.95 5.07
N SER A 122 27.20 -14.09 4.04
CA SER A 122 28.44 -13.37 3.74
C SER A 122 28.19 -11.90 3.39
N LYS A 123 29.20 -11.04 3.62
CA LYS A 123 29.07 -9.58 3.40
C LYS A 123 28.87 -9.20 1.94
N THR A 124 29.65 -9.78 1.03
CA THR A 124 29.57 -9.50 -0.42
C THR A 124 28.24 -9.95 -1.00
N GLU A 125 27.77 -11.13 -0.61
CA GLU A 125 26.42 -11.58 -0.96
C GLU A 125 25.36 -10.65 -0.38
N GLY A 126 25.54 -10.22 0.86
CA GLY A 126 24.60 -9.33 1.52
C GLY A 126 24.47 -7.97 0.87
N ASP A 127 25.58 -7.34 0.49
CA ASP A 127 25.55 -6.04 -0.20
C ASP A 127 24.85 -6.13 -1.57
N LEU A 128 25.07 -7.22 -2.33
CA LEU A 128 24.35 -7.48 -3.58
C LEU A 128 22.86 -7.71 -3.35
N ARG A 129 22.50 -8.45 -2.29
CA ARG A 129 21.10 -8.69 -1.91
C ARG A 129 20.40 -7.41 -1.46
N LEU A 130 21.07 -6.52 -0.73
CA LEU A 130 20.51 -5.22 -0.38
C LEU A 130 20.25 -4.36 -1.63
N GLN A 131 21.16 -4.40 -2.61
CA GLN A 131 20.93 -3.68 -3.88
C GLN A 131 19.71 -4.23 -4.64
N GLN A 132 19.54 -5.55 -4.68
CA GLN A 132 18.34 -6.18 -5.26
C GLN A 132 17.08 -5.80 -4.51
N LEU A 133 17.12 -5.87 -3.18
CA LEU A 133 16.02 -5.48 -2.29
C LEU A 133 15.57 -4.03 -2.54
N ARG A 134 16.52 -3.11 -2.69
CA ARG A 134 16.22 -1.72 -3.04
C ARG A 134 15.49 -1.64 -4.37
N GLY A 135 15.98 -2.32 -5.41
CA GLY A 135 15.34 -2.33 -6.73
C GLY A 135 13.92 -2.91 -6.71
N GLU A 136 13.69 -3.97 -5.93
CA GLU A 136 12.37 -4.58 -5.74
C GLU A 136 11.39 -3.64 -5.02
N LEU A 137 11.85 -2.92 -3.99
CA LEU A 137 11.04 -1.91 -3.29
C LEU A 137 10.72 -0.71 -4.19
N ASP A 138 11.69 -0.25 -4.99
CA ASP A 138 11.49 0.82 -5.97
C ASP A 138 10.42 0.42 -7.01
N GLN A 139 10.45 -0.83 -7.48
CA GLN A 139 9.44 -1.37 -8.40
C GLN A 139 8.04 -1.43 -7.75
N SER A 140 7.93 -1.94 -6.53
CA SER A 140 6.66 -1.95 -5.79
C SER A 140 6.09 -0.54 -5.63
N LEU A 141 6.94 0.43 -5.31
CA LEU A 141 6.54 1.83 -5.15
C LEU A 141 6.03 2.43 -6.47
N GLU A 142 6.67 2.11 -7.59
CA GLU A 142 6.22 2.57 -8.90
C GLU A 142 4.85 2.00 -9.29
N VAL A 143 4.64 0.70 -9.02
CA VAL A 143 3.35 0.03 -9.27
C VAL A 143 2.25 0.66 -8.42
N ALA A 144 2.49 0.84 -7.12
CA ALA A 144 1.53 1.43 -6.19
C ALA A 144 1.10 2.85 -6.64
N LYS A 145 2.08 3.69 -7.00
CA LYS A 145 1.82 5.05 -7.52
C LYS A 145 1.02 5.03 -8.83
N LYS A 146 1.36 4.14 -9.77
CA LYS A 146 0.64 4.02 -11.05
C LYS A 146 -0.81 3.59 -10.88
N VAL A 147 -1.10 2.67 -9.96
CA VAL A 147 -2.46 2.23 -9.67
C VAL A 147 -3.27 3.37 -9.05
N GLU A 148 -2.71 4.08 -8.07
CA GLU A 148 -3.39 5.21 -7.43
C GLU A 148 -3.73 6.33 -8.44
N GLN A 149 -2.76 6.71 -9.30
CA GLN A 149 -2.96 7.71 -10.37
C GLN A 149 -4.05 7.30 -11.36
N ARG A 150 -4.12 6.02 -11.74
CA ARG A 150 -5.17 5.50 -12.63
C ARG A 150 -6.55 5.55 -11.98
N VAL A 151 -6.64 5.30 -10.69
CA VAL A 151 -7.91 5.42 -9.96
C VAL A 151 -8.32 6.88 -9.83
N ASP A 152 -7.39 7.80 -9.56
CA ASP A 152 -7.69 9.25 -9.50
C ASP A 152 -8.15 9.82 -10.85
N SER A 153 -7.52 9.42 -11.96
CA SER A 153 -7.94 9.90 -13.28
C SER A 153 -9.32 9.38 -13.68
N MET A 154 -9.72 8.19 -13.21
CA MET A 154 -11.07 7.67 -13.42
C MET A 154 -12.11 8.39 -12.57
N LEU A 155 -11.78 8.78 -11.33
CA LEU A 155 -12.66 9.57 -10.46
C LEU A 155 -12.86 11.00 -11.00
N THR A 156 -11.79 11.64 -11.48
CA THR A 156 -11.83 13.02 -12.00
C THR A 156 -12.32 13.10 -13.44
N GLY A 157 -12.01 12.11 -14.29
CA GLY A 157 -12.43 12.04 -15.69
C GLY A 157 -13.85 11.50 -15.92
N GLY A 158 -14.36 10.64 -15.03
CA GLY A 158 -15.70 10.04 -15.16
C GLY A 158 -16.84 10.88 -14.56
N SER A 159 -16.54 11.82 -13.66
CA SER A 159 -17.57 12.46 -12.83
C SER A 159 -18.18 13.75 -13.40
N LEU A 160 -17.71 14.30 -14.53
CA LEU A 160 -18.20 15.61 -15.03
C LEU A 160 -18.88 15.58 -16.40
N GLN A 161 -18.75 14.52 -17.19
CA GLN A 161 -19.34 14.48 -18.54
C GLN A 161 -20.78 13.94 -18.58
N ASN A 162 -21.17 13.10 -17.62
CA ASN A 162 -22.53 12.52 -17.61
C ASN A 162 -23.58 13.36 -16.84
N LEU A 163 -23.16 14.26 -15.95
CA LEU A 163 -24.10 15.10 -15.17
C LEU A 163 -24.56 16.35 -15.93
N THR A 164 -23.85 16.77 -16.98
CA THR A 164 -24.21 17.96 -17.78
C THR A 164 -25.17 17.66 -18.93
N GLN A 165 -25.38 16.40 -19.31
CA GLN A 165 -26.36 16.04 -20.34
C GLN A 165 -27.78 15.75 -19.81
N ILE A 166 -27.92 15.40 -18.53
CA ILE A 166 -29.24 15.08 -17.94
C ILE A 166 -30.06 16.36 -17.66
N ASN A 167 -29.44 17.54 -17.61
CA ASN A 167 -30.12 18.80 -17.31
C ASN A 167 -30.48 19.64 -18.55
N LYS A 168 -30.51 19.02 -19.73
CA LYS A 168 -31.03 19.60 -20.98
C LYS A 168 -32.11 18.70 -21.55
N SER A 169 -33.26 18.64 -20.90
CA SER A 169 -34.52 18.13 -21.47
C SER A 169 -35.68 18.90 -20.85
#